data_AF-A0A179HDF3-F1
#
_entry.id   AF-A0A179HDF3-F1
#
_cell.length_a   1.000
_cell.length_b   1.000
_cell.length_c   1.000
_cell.angle_alpha   90.00
_cell.angle_beta   90.00
_cell.angle_gamma   90.00
#
_symmetry.space_group_name_H-M   'P 1'
#
loop_
_entity.id
_entity.type
_entity.pdbx_description
1 polymer ?
#
loop_
_entity_poly.entity_id
_entity_poly.type
_entity_poly.pdbx_seq_one_letter_code
_entity_poly.pdbx_strand_id
1 'polypeptide(L)'
;MLGNFICPTIAGIQAATFGWRWAYYTVGIALTALFILFLFFYEETKYVPATTGCAAMSGLADPGSETPGTPDFASHSPSDDKRQEQVCSLTTSPTYTATSRPPPPPNSYRQRMRFITPSSESLWRNYLTPFKMAVFPHVLFAAVQCANVITFLVYLASVNSIVFSGAPYNFSTAGVGLMFVGPFIGNMIGSVYGGLLGDMVVVRLARKNNGVFEPEMRLYILILPAILVGAGLMVFGVAAHRGLHWIYPSIGAAMFSFGMGSIMDVACTVVIDTYQSATAEAFVFIIFIRNAACIGIPFGIVPWMKSAGLTKMFVAGGCVAIALSLLFIPLIVWGRRARVAFGPFYEKLVVENGGFGRA
;
A
#
# COMPACT_ATOMS: atom_id res chain seq x y z
N MET A 1 5.03 1.85 10.98
CA MET A 1 4.30 0.94 11.92
C MET A 1 4.66 1.12 13.40
N LEU A 2 5.54 2.07 13.76
CA LEU A 2 5.99 2.27 15.15
C LEU A 2 4.88 2.64 16.15
N GLY A 3 3.83 3.36 15.69
CA GLY A 3 2.73 3.81 16.55
C GLY A 3 1.96 2.70 17.25
N ASN A 4 1.91 1.49 16.67
CA ASN A 4 1.20 0.34 17.25
C ASN A 4 1.75 -0.10 18.62
N PHE A 5 3.02 0.20 18.89
CA PHE A 5 3.68 -0.17 20.14
C PHE A 5 3.93 1.02 21.06
N ILE A 6 4.12 2.22 20.51
CA ILE A 6 4.27 3.46 21.30
C ILE A 6 2.95 3.87 21.96
N CYS A 7 1.81 3.70 21.28
CA CYS A 7 0.54 4.13 21.84
C CYS A 7 0.17 3.36 23.13
N PRO A 8 0.27 2.01 23.18
CA PRO A 8 0.03 1.26 24.42
C PRO A 8 1.01 1.57 25.56
N THR A 9 2.28 1.87 25.28
CA THR A 9 3.26 2.22 26.33
C THR A 9 2.89 3.54 26.99
N ILE A 10 2.61 4.59 26.19
CA ILE A 10 2.19 5.89 26.69
C ILE A 10 0.86 5.78 27.43
N ALA A 11 -0.11 5.07 26.84
CA ALA A 11 -1.42 4.88 27.45
C ALA A 11 -1.33 4.15 28.80
N GLY A 12 -0.46 3.15 28.94
CA GLY A 12 -0.24 2.43 30.20
C GLY A 12 0.32 3.32 31.31
N ILE A 13 1.32 4.16 30.99
CA ILE A 13 1.90 5.13 31.92
C ILE A 13 0.84 6.16 32.33
N GLN A 14 0.14 6.73 31.35
CA GLN A 14 -0.88 7.75 31.57
C GLN A 14 -2.05 7.21 32.41
N ALA A 15 -2.45 5.96 32.18
CA ALA A 15 -3.49 5.30 32.95
C ALA A 15 -3.07 5.06 34.40
N ALA A 16 -1.78 4.86 34.68
CA ALA A 16 -1.25 4.70 36.03
C ALA A 16 -1.17 6.03 36.79
N THR A 17 -0.86 7.15 36.12
CA THR A 17 -0.68 8.46 36.77
C THR A 17 -1.96 9.27 36.88
N PHE A 18 -2.77 9.32 35.82
CA PHE A 18 -3.95 10.18 35.71
C PHE A 18 -5.27 9.39 35.64
N GLY A 19 -5.20 8.06 35.55
CA GLY A 19 -6.36 7.19 35.38
C GLY A 19 -6.69 6.91 33.91
N TRP A 20 -7.39 5.80 33.66
CA TRP A 20 -7.62 5.28 32.31
C TRP A 20 -8.44 6.21 31.39
N ARG A 21 -9.30 7.08 31.97
CA ARG A 21 -10.13 8.02 31.20
C ARG A 21 -9.30 9.04 30.43
N TRP A 22 -8.15 9.44 30.97
CA TRP A 22 -7.27 10.39 30.31
C TRP A 22 -6.77 9.88 28.96
N ALA A 23 -6.68 8.57 28.74
CA ALA A 23 -6.28 8.02 27.45
C ALA A 23 -7.20 8.50 26.32
N TYR A 24 -8.51 8.59 26.60
CA TYR A 24 -9.50 9.12 25.66
C TYR A 24 -9.38 10.64 25.47
N TYR A 25 -9.10 11.39 26.54
CA TYR A 25 -8.90 12.83 26.43
C TYR A 25 -7.67 13.18 25.59
N THR A 26 -6.53 12.50 25.80
CA THR A 26 -5.31 12.72 25.01
C THR A 26 -5.55 12.45 23.52
N VAL A 27 -6.23 11.34 23.20
CA VAL A 27 -6.59 11.02 21.80
C VAL A 27 -7.55 12.08 21.24
N GLY A 28 -8.56 12.50 22.00
CA GLY A 28 -9.50 13.54 21.58
C GLY A 28 -8.84 14.89 21.30
N ILE A 29 -7.92 15.33 22.17
CA ILE A 29 -7.15 16.57 21.99
C ILE A 29 -6.27 16.47 20.74
N ALA A 30 -5.53 15.37 20.58
CA ALA A 30 -4.67 15.17 19.42
C ALA A 30 -5.46 15.14 18.11
N LEU A 31 -6.60 14.43 18.07
CA LEU A 31 -7.48 14.40 16.90
C LEU A 31 -8.09 15.77 16.61
N THR A 32 -8.45 16.55 17.64
CA THR A 32 -8.98 17.91 17.47
C THR A 32 -7.90 18.85 16.90
N ALA A 33 -6.67 18.76 17.39
CA ALA A 33 -5.55 19.54 16.86
C ALA A 33 -5.25 19.17 15.39
N LEU A 34 -5.24 17.87 15.07
CA LEU A 34 -5.10 17.39 13.69
C LEU A 34 -6.24 17.83 12.79
N PHE A 35 -7.47 17.84 13.30
CA PHE A 35 -8.64 18.32 12.56
C PHE A 35 -8.52 19.81 12.24
N ILE A 36 -8.14 20.64 13.22
CA ILE A 36 -7.89 22.08 13.00
C ILE A 36 -6.76 22.26 11.98
N LEU A 37 -5.67 21.49 12.08
CA LEU A 37 -4.58 21.56 11.11
C LEU A 37 -5.07 21.21 9.70
N PHE A 38 -5.85 20.15 9.54
CA PHE A 38 -6.39 19.79 8.23
C PHE A 38 -7.36 20.82 7.67
N LEU A 39 -8.15 21.49 8.51
CA LEU A 39 -9.04 22.56 8.06
C LEU A 39 -8.30 23.74 7.43
N PHE A 40 -7.08 24.06 7.88
CA PHE A 40 -6.33 25.24 7.42
C PHE A 40 -5.18 24.93 6.46
N PHE A 41 -4.65 23.70 6.48
CA PHE A 41 -3.44 23.32 5.74
C PHE A 41 -3.63 22.15 4.78
N TYR A 42 -4.74 21.40 4.82
CA TYR A 42 -4.96 20.29 3.89
C TYR A 42 -5.57 20.81 2.59
N GLU A 43 -4.73 20.90 1.58
CA GLU A 43 -5.12 21.38 0.25
C GLU A 43 -5.81 20.29 -0.55
N GLU A 44 -6.69 20.71 -1.44
CA GLU A 44 -7.37 19.87 -2.40
C GLU A 44 -6.35 19.34 -3.42
N THR A 45 -6.20 18.01 -3.48
CA THR A 45 -5.20 17.32 -4.31
C THR A 45 -5.75 16.78 -5.63
N LYS A 46 -7.00 17.10 -6.00
CA LYS A 46 -7.61 16.52 -7.20
C LYS A 46 -7.18 17.29 -8.44
N TYR A 47 -6.30 16.66 -9.20
CA TYR A 47 -5.95 17.13 -10.53
C TYR A 47 -7.06 16.74 -11.53
N VAL A 48 -7.69 17.73 -12.16
CA VAL A 48 -8.57 17.53 -13.33
C VAL A 48 -7.75 17.85 -14.57
N PRO A 49 -7.30 16.85 -15.35
CA PRO A 49 -6.56 17.12 -16.58
C PRO A 49 -7.43 17.94 -17.53
N ALA A 50 -6.93 19.09 -17.99
CA ALA A 50 -7.60 19.88 -19.00
C ALA A 50 -7.60 19.09 -20.31
N THR A 51 -8.75 18.52 -20.69
CA THR A 51 -8.93 17.80 -21.94
C THR A 51 -8.75 18.78 -23.10
N THR A 52 -7.51 19.00 -23.55
CA THR A 52 -7.24 19.81 -24.74
C THR A 52 -6.96 18.85 -25.90
N GLY A 53 -8.03 18.48 -26.59
CA GLY A 53 -7.98 17.56 -27.72
C GLY A 53 -9.24 17.64 -28.58
N CYS A 54 -9.67 18.85 -28.96
CA CYS A 54 -10.40 18.96 -30.23
C CYS A 54 -9.35 18.96 -31.33
N ALA A 55 -9.07 17.78 -31.89
CA ALA A 55 -8.65 17.73 -33.28
C ALA A 55 -9.85 18.25 -34.09
N ALA A 56 -9.85 19.55 -34.40
CA ALA A 56 -10.63 20.03 -35.51
C ALA A 56 -10.09 19.26 -36.74
N MET A 57 -10.88 18.29 -37.23
CA MET A 57 -10.72 17.81 -38.60
C MET A 57 -11.03 19.00 -39.52
N SER A 58 -10.03 19.85 -39.73
CA SER A 58 -9.99 20.75 -40.87
C SER A 58 -9.65 19.90 -42.09
N GLY A 59 -10.59 19.79 -43.03
CA GLY A 59 -10.31 19.33 -44.38
C GLY A 59 -11.11 18.13 -44.87
N LEU A 60 -12.45 18.23 -44.87
CA LEU A 60 -13.28 17.57 -45.88
C LEU A 60 -14.08 18.69 -46.57
N ALA A 61 -13.43 19.33 -47.55
CA ALA A 61 -14.13 20.13 -48.54
C ALA A 61 -14.62 19.17 -49.63
N ASP A 62 -15.94 19.00 -49.73
CA ASP A 62 -16.60 18.32 -50.84
C ASP A 62 -16.33 19.06 -52.16
N PRO A 63 -16.03 18.35 -53.26
CA PRO A 63 -15.94 18.95 -54.59
C PRO A 63 -17.31 18.91 -55.28
N GLY A 64 -17.89 20.07 -55.57
CA GLY A 64 -19.00 20.14 -56.53
C GLY A 64 -19.97 21.31 -56.36
N SER A 65 -19.68 22.44 -57.01
CA SER A 65 -20.71 23.29 -57.62
C SER A 65 -20.07 24.34 -58.53
N GLU A 66 -20.60 24.44 -59.75
CA GLU A 66 -20.12 25.18 -60.91
C GLU A 66 -20.25 26.72 -60.80
N THR A 67 -19.27 27.39 -61.44
CA THR A 67 -19.15 28.73 -62.13
C THR A 67 -20.35 29.70 -62.30
N PRO A 68 -20.22 30.97 -62.80
CA PRO A 68 -19.10 31.62 -63.56
C PRO A 68 -18.76 33.12 -63.28
N GLY A 69 -17.61 33.60 -63.78
CA GLY A 69 -17.37 35.05 -64.02
C GLY A 69 -15.89 35.55 -64.12
N THR A 70 -15.28 35.40 -65.30
CA THR A 70 -14.30 36.23 -66.09
C THR A 70 -13.66 37.53 -65.52
N PRO A 71 -12.58 38.08 -66.13
CA PRO A 71 -11.24 37.52 -66.45
C PRO A 71 -10.09 38.51 -66.08
N ASP A 72 -8.81 38.10 -66.17
CA ASP A 72 -7.77 38.80 -66.96
C ASP A 72 -6.30 38.61 -66.52
N PHE A 73 -5.48 38.58 -67.57
CA PHE A 73 -4.04 38.83 -67.73
C PHE A 73 -2.99 37.71 -67.57
N ALA A 74 -2.41 37.42 -68.74
CA ALA A 74 -1.24 36.64 -69.12
C ALA A 74 0.04 37.00 -68.33
N SER A 75 1.06 36.13 -68.22
CA SER A 75 1.98 35.91 -69.33
C SER A 75 3.16 34.93 -69.05
N HIS A 76 3.56 34.25 -70.12
CA HIS A 76 4.89 33.72 -70.53
C HIS A 76 5.61 32.54 -69.81
N SER A 77 5.72 31.45 -70.59
CA SER A 77 6.67 30.32 -70.62
C SER A 77 8.06 30.72 -71.21
N PRO A 78 9.04 29.81 -71.52
CA PRO A 78 9.29 28.38 -71.18
C PRO A 78 10.78 28.04 -70.84
N SER A 79 11.10 26.73 -70.80
CA SER A 79 12.43 26.07 -71.01
C SER A 79 13.28 25.82 -69.74
N ASP A 80 14.04 24.74 -69.53
CA ASP A 80 14.47 23.60 -70.35
C ASP A 80 14.87 22.42 -69.44
N ASP A 81 14.81 21.22 -70.00
CA ASP A 81 15.34 19.94 -69.49
C ASP A 81 16.83 19.99 -69.09
N LYS A 82 17.19 19.34 -67.96
CA LYS A 82 18.30 18.37 -67.85
C LYS A 82 18.47 17.77 -66.44
N ARG A 83 18.00 16.52 -66.31
CA ARG A 83 18.58 15.36 -65.59
C ARG A 83 19.80 15.59 -64.67
N GLN A 84 19.64 15.35 -63.36
CA GLN A 84 20.71 14.80 -62.51
C GLN A 84 20.17 14.06 -61.26
N GLU A 85 20.42 12.75 -61.27
CA GLU A 85 20.81 11.85 -60.17
C GLU A 85 20.00 11.80 -58.86
N GLN A 86 19.32 10.66 -58.68
CA GLN A 86 18.87 10.12 -57.40
C GLN A 86 20.05 9.96 -56.43
N VAL A 87 20.03 10.74 -55.34
CA VAL A 87 20.64 10.36 -54.07
C VAL A 87 19.51 10.30 -53.05
N CYS A 88 19.26 9.08 -52.55
CA CYS A 88 18.21 8.78 -51.58
C CYS A 88 18.56 9.45 -50.23
N SER A 89 18.07 10.67 -50.01
CA SER A 89 18.15 11.34 -48.72
C SER A 89 17.07 10.79 -47.78
N LEU A 90 17.51 10.40 -46.59
CA LEU A 90 16.71 9.88 -45.48
C LEU A 90 15.41 10.67 -45.31
N THR A 91 14.28 9.96 -45.43
CA THR A 91 12.95 10.48 -45.06
C THR A 91 12.99 10.89 -43.59
N THR A 92 13.06 12.19 -43.37
CA THR A 92 12.86 12.84 -42.08
C THR A 92 11.49 12.44 -41.56
N SER A 93 11.46 11.67 -40.47
CA SER A 93 10.27 11.41 -39.68
C SER A 93 9.56 12.74 -39.37
N PRO A 94 8.21 12.81 -39.39
CA PRO A 94 7.50 14.04 -39.10
C PRO A 94 7.85 14.50 -37.69
N THR A 95 8.46 15.68 -37.60
CA THR A 95 8.74 16.39 -36.36
C THR A 95 7.41 16.62 -35.64
N TYR A 96 7.15 15.84 -34.60
CA TYR A 96 6.19 16.20 -33.57
C TYR A 96 6.71 17.47 -32.89
N THR A 97 6.26 18.64 -33.34
CA THR A 97 6.38 19.87 -32.58
C THR A 97 5.46 19.78 -31.38
N ALA A 98 5.93 19.10 -30.33
CA ALA A 98 5.38 19.21 -28.99
C ALA A 98 5.52 20.69 -28.59
N THR A 99 4.44 21.45 -28.73
CA THR A 99 4.36 22.80 -28.19
C THR A 99 4.41 22.64 -26.68
N SER A 100 5.59 22.82 -26.07
CA SER A 100 5.76 22.81 -24.63
C SER A 100 5.02 24.01 -24.05
N ARG A 101 3.73 23.84 -23.73
CA ARG A 101 3.00 24.83 -22.96
C ARG A 101 3.71 24.99 -21.60
N PRO A 102 3.89 26.22 -21.10
CA PRO A 102 4.36 26.40 -19.74
C PRO A 102 3.37 25.72 -18.77
N PRO A 103 3.86 25.14 -17.66
CA PRO A 103 2.98 24.52 -16.67
C PRO A 103 1.93 25.53 -16.19
N PRO A 104 0.69 25.09 -15.94
CA PRO A 104 -0.35 25.99 -15.45
C PRO A 104 0.10 26.66 -14.14
N PRO A 105 -0.24 27.95 -13.93
CA PRO A 105 0.13 28.65 -12.70
C PRO A 105 -0.51 27.95 -11.48
N PRO A 106 0.14 27.99 -10.30
CA PRO A 106 -0.40 27.39 -9.09
C PRO A 106 -1.74 28.03 -8.72
N ASN A 107 -2.70 27.20 -8.31
CA ASN A 107 -4.02 27.66 -7.89
C ASN A 107 -3.93 28.63 -6.69
N SER A 108 -4.86 29.58 -6.60
CA SER A 108 -4.94 30.49 -5.44
C SER A 108 -5.25 29.72 -4.15
N TYR A 109 -4.85 30.25 -2.98
CA TYR A 109 -5.14 29.63 -1.67
C TYR A 109 -6.62 29.28 -1.49
N ARG A 110 -7.55 30.14 -1.93
CA ARG A 110 -9.00 29.85 -1.88
C ARG A 110 -9.45 28.72 -2.81
N GLN A 111 -8.76 28.52 -3.93
CA GLN A 111 -9.03 27.42 -4.85
C GLN A 111 -8.41 26.11 -4.32
N ARG A 112 -7.26 26.19 -3.64
CA ARG A 112 -6.59 25.07 -2.95
C ARG A 112 -7.36 24.61 -1.71
N MET A 113 -8.02 25.51 -0.99
CA MET A 113 -8.83 25.20 0.19
C MET A 113 -10.33 24.99 -0.12
N ARG A 114 -10.66 24.60 -1.36
CA ARG A 114 -12.07 24.43 -1.76
C ARG A 114 -12.66 23.19 -1.07
N PHE A 115 -13.66 23.39 -0.21
CA PHE A 115 -14.32 22.30 0.53
C PHE A 115 -15.05 21.27 -0.35
N ILE A 116 -15.52 21.66 -1.54
CA ILE A 116 -16.29 20.80 -2.43
C ILE A 116 -15.77 20.94 -3.85
N THR A 117 -15.18 19.88 -4.38
CA THR A 117 -14.79 19.77 -5.80
C THR A 117 -15.75 18.85 -6.54
N PRO A 118 -16.48 19.35 -7.56
CA PRO A 118 -17.36 18.50 -8.35
C PRO A 118 -16.55 17.43 -9.10
N SER A 119 -17.01 16.19 -9.03
CA SER A 119 -16.46 15.05 -9.78
C SER A 119 -17.50 14.54 -10.76
N SER A 120 -17.09 14.30 -12.00
CA SER A 120 -17.89 13.56 -12.98
C SER A 120 -17.82 12.04 -12.77
N GLU A 121 -16.99 11.57 -11.84
CA GLU A 121 -16.84 10.14 -11.54
C GLU A 121 -18.04 9.62 -10.74
N SER A 122 -18.51 8.41 -11.11
CA SER A 122 -19.56 7.72 -10.36
C SER A 122 -19.06 7.29 -8.99
N LEU A 123 -19.70 7.77 -7.92
CA LEU A 123 -19.39 7.36 -6.55
C LEU A 123 -19.56 5.85 -6.35
N TRP A 124 -20.56 5.25 -7.00
CA TRP A 124 -20.82 3.82 -6.89
C TRP A 124 -19.73 2.97 -7.54
N ARG A 125 -19.17 3.46 -8.66
CA ARG A 125 -18.00 2.83 -9.28
C ARG A 125 -16.82 2.86 -8.34
N ASN A 126 -16.49 4.02 -7.78
CA ASN A 126 -15.34 4.19 -6.89
C ASN A 126 -15.47 3.34 -5.60
N TYR A 127 -16.70 3.14 -5.11
CA TYR A 127 -16.97 2.26 -3.97
C TYR A 127 -16.71 0.78 -4.29
N LEU A 128 -17.04 0.32 -5.50
CA LEU A 128 -16.90 -1.08 -5.91
C LEU A 128 -15.50 -1.41 -6.45
N THR A 129 -14.73 -0.42 -6.90
CA THR A 129 -13.39 -0.62 -7.48
C THR A 129 -12.42 -1.39 -6.57
N PRO A 130 -12.32 -1.11 -5.25
CA PRO A 130 -11.51 -1.91 -4.33
C PRO A 130 -11.86 -3.41 -4.34
N PHE A 131 -13.14 -3.77 -4.45
CA PHE A 131 -13.56 -5.17 -4.51
C PHE A 131 -13.16 -5.84 -5.82
N LYS A 132 -13.08 -5.09 -6.93
CA LYS A 132 -12.51 -5.60 -8.19
C LYS A 132 -11.02 -5.93 -8.04
N MET A 133 -10.30 -5.27 -7.12
CA MET A 133 -8.89 -5.59 -6.85
C MET A 133 -8.68 -6.93 -6.14
N ALA A 134 -9.73 -7.50 -5.55
CA ALA A 134 -9.68 -8.81 -4.88
C ALA A 134 -9.34 -9.95 -5.85
N VAL A 135 -9.49 -9.77 -7.16
CA VAL A 135 -9.14 -10.80 -8.15
C VAL A 135 -7.63 -11.00 -8.26
N PHE A 136 -6.84 -9.97 -7.93
CA PHE A 136 -5.40 -9.98 -8.08
C PHE A 136 -4.70 -10.75 -6.94
N PRO A 137 -3.93 -11.81 -7.24
CA PRO A 137 -3.31 -12.64 -6.21
C PRO A 137 -2.35 -11.89 -5.28
N HIS A 138 -1.59 -10.90 -5.79
CA HIS A 138 -0.70 -10.09 -4.93
C HIS A 138 -1.48 -9.22 -3.94
N VAL A 139 -2.65 -8.71 -4.34
CA VAL A 139 -3.53 -7.92 -3.46
C VAL A 139 -4.15 -8.83 -2.39
N LEU A 140 -4.64 -10.02 -2.78
CA LEU A 140 -5.14 -11.01 -1.81
C LEU A 140 -4.06 -11.46 -0.83
N PHE A 141 -2.86 -11.73 -1.31
CA PHE A 141 -1.71 -12.05 -0.48
C PHE A 141 -1.45 -10.93 0.53
N ALA A 142 -1.34 -9.68 0.09
CA ALA A 142 -1.11 -8.55 0.98
C ALA A 142 -2.26 -8.34 1.98
N ALA A 143 -3.51 -8.55 1.56
CA ALA A 143 -4.69 -8.48 2.41
C ALA A 143 -4.64 -9.54 3.52
N VAL A 144 -4.32 -10.79 3.17
CA VAL A 144 -4.18 -11.90 4.13
C VAL A 144 -2.99 -11.67 5.06
N GLN A 145 -1.84 -11.21 4.56
CA GLN A 145 -0.68 -10.90 5.41
C GLN A 145 -0.97 -9.77 6.40
N CYS A 146 -1.62 -8.70 5.91
CA CYS A 146 -2.00 -7.56 6.73
C CYS A 146 -2.99 -7.97 7.82
N ALA A 147 -4.00 -8.78 7.47
CA ALA A 147 -4.92 -9.37 8.43
C ALA A 147 -4.20 -10.29 9.43
N ASN A 148 -3.32 -11.17 8.97
CA ASN A 148 -2.57 -12.12 9.79
C ASN A 148 -1.78 -11.39 10.89
N VAL A 149 -0.88 -10.48 10.51
CA VAL A 149 0.02 -9.86 11.47
C VAL A 149 -0.72 -8.92 12.45
N ILE A 150 -1.75 -8.20 12.00
CA ILE A 150 -2.52 -7.31 12.89
C ILE A 150 -3.42 -8.12 13.81
N THR A 151 -3.99 -9.22 13.34
CA THR A 151 -4.83 -10.07 14.19
C THR A 151 -4.00 -10.70 15.31
N PHE A 152 -2.82 -11.20 14.98
CA PHE A 152 -1.91 -11.73 16.00
C PHE A 152 -1.31 -10.64 16.91
N LEU A 153 -1.26 -9.38 16.46
CA LEU A 153 -0.93 -8.24 17.32
C LEU A 153 -2.01 -8.03 18.39
N VAL A 154 -3.28 -7.99 17.97
CA VAL A 154 -4.42 -7.83 18.90
C VAL A 154 -4.50 -9.01 19.84
N TYR A 155 -4.23 -10.21 19.34
CA TYR A 155 -4.12 -11.44 20.11
C TYR A 155 -3.06 -11.35 21.21
N LEU A 156 -1.83 -10.96 20.85
CA LEU A 156 -0.74 -10.77 21.80
C LEU A 156 -1.06 -9.67 22.82
N ALA A 157 -1.59 -8.52 22.37
CA ALA A 157 -1.93 -7.39 23.23
C ALA A 157 -3.01 -7.73 24.26
N SER A 158 -4.04 -8.48 23.85
CA SER A 158 -5.14 -8.90 24.73
C SER A 158 -4.64 -9.82 25.84
N VAL A 159 -3.83 -10.82 25.48
CA VAL A 159 -3.25 -11.76 26.44
C VAL A 159 -2.24 -11.06 27.35
N ASN A 160 -1.42 -10.15 26.81
CA ASN A 160 -0.46 -9.37 27.58
C ASN A 160 -1.14 -8.65 28.75
N SER A 161 -2.27 -8.00 28.49
CA SER A 161 -3.04 -7.32 29.55
C SER A 161 -3.58 -8.27 30.62
N ILE A 162 -3.96 -9.51 30.25
CA ILE A 162 -4.56 -10.47 31.18
C ILE A 162 -3.48 -11.18 32.02
N VAL A 163 -2.40 -11.63 31.38
CA VAL A 163 -1.38 -12.45 32.04
C VAL A 163 -0.45 -11.62 32.92
N PHE A 164 -0.04 -10.42 32.47
CA PHE A 164 0.89 -9.61 33.24
C PHE A 164 0.24 -8.83 34.38
N SER A 165 -1.08 -8.58 34.32
CA SER A 165 -1.81 -7.99 35.44
C SER A 165 -2.13 -9.02 36.55
N GLY A 166 -2.17 -10.32 36.20
CA GLY A 166 -2.40 -11.41 37.15
C GLY A 166 -1.12 -11.97 37.76
N ALA A 167 -1.29 -12.89 38.72
CA ALA A 167 -0.18 -13.68 39.25
C ALA A 167 0.40 -14.60 38.15
N PRO A 168 1.74 -14.80 38.09
CA PRO A 168 2.76 -14.43 39.08
C PRO A 168 3.37 -13.02 38.93
N TYR A 169 3.07 -12.28 37.86
CA TYR A 169 3.77 -11.03 37.53
C TYR A 169 3.23 -9.82 38.31
N ASN A 170 1.92 -9.71 38.48
CA ASN A 170 1.24 -8.63 39.21
C ASN A 170 1.73 -7.22 38.80
N PHE A 171 1.94 -6.99 37.50
CA PHE A 171 2.40 -5.70 37.00
C PHE A 171 1.33 -4.63 37.14
N SER A 172 1.77 -3.41 37.47
CA SER A 172 0.92 -2.22 37.37
C SER A 172 0.54 -1.94 35.92
N THR A 173 -0.47 -1.10 35.71
CA THR A 173 -0.91 -0.66 34.36
C THR A 173 0.25 -0.10 33.52
N ALA A 174 1.18 0.60 34.17
CA ALA A 174 2.40 1.09 33.53
C ALA A 174 3.34 -0.06 33.13
N GLY A 175 3.54 -1.06 34.00
CA GLY A 175 4.35 -2.25 33.69
C GLY A 175 3.79 -3.06 32.52
N VAL A 176 2.47 -3.24 32.45
CA VAL A 176 1.79 -3.90 31.32
C VAL A 176 2.01 -3.11 30.02
N GLY A 177 1.95 -1.78 30.08
CA GLY A 177 2.27 -0.90 28.94
C GLY A 177 3.73 -1.03 28.49
N LEU A 178 4.67 -1.07 29.43
CA LEU A 178 6.12 -1.19 29.14
C LEU A 178 6.49 -2.52 28.46
N MET A 179 5.68 -3.57 28.60
CA MET A 179 5.89 -4.83 27.87
C MET A 179 5.82 -4.69 26.34
N PHE A 180 5.28 -3.58 25.82
CA PHE A 180 5.29 -3.28 24.39
C PHE A 180 6.62 -2.66 23.89
N VAL A 181 7.57 -2.35 24.77
CA VAL A 181 8.90 -1.83 24.38
C VAL A 181 9.72 -2.90 23.64
N GLY A 182 9.68 -4.16 24.08
CA GLY A 182 10.32 -5.27 23.36
C GLY A 182 9.81 -5.42 21.93
N PRO A 183 8.47 -5.58 21.74
CA PRO A 183 7.80 -5.51 20.45
C PRO A 183 8.15 -4.29 19.60
N PHE A 184 8.25 -3.10 20.20
CA PHE A 184 8.65 -1.88 19.50
C PHE A 184 10.05 -2.00 18.88
N ILE A 185 11.04 -2.46 19.67
CA ILE A 185 12.41 -2.65 19.20
C ILE A 185 12.44 -3.71 18.09
N GLY A 186 11.75 -4.83 18.29
CA GLY A 186 11.62 -5.88 17.29
C GLY A 186 11.06 -5.35 15.97
N ASN A 187 9.96 -4.59 16.02
CA ASN A 187 9.36 -3.99 14.82
C ASN A 187 10.29 -2.99 14.14
N MET A 188 11.03 -2.17 14.90
CA MET A 188 11.99 -1.22 14.34
C MET A 188 13.08 -1.93 13.53
N ILE A 189 13.67 -2.98 14.10
CA ILE A 189 14.67 -3.81 13.42
C ILE A 189 14.04 -4.52 12.21
N GLY A 190 12.82 -5.04 12.36
CA GLY A 190 12.07 -5.68 11.28
C GLY A 190 11.75 -4.73 10.12
N SER A 191 11.45 -3.47 10.41
CA SER A 191 11.18 -2.46 9.37
C SER A 191 12.47 -2.10 8.61
N VAL A 192 13.60 -1.99 9.31
CA VAL A 192 14.92 -1.80 8.68
C VAL A 192 15.29 -2.99 7.80
N TYR A 193 14.98 -4.21 8.26
CA TYR A 193 15.19 -5.44 7.49
C TYR A 193 14.29 -5.52 6.24
N GLY A 194 12.99 -5.25 6.39
CA GLY A 194 12.03 -5.29 5.28
C GLY A 194 12.26 -4.21 4.23
N GLY A 195 12.62 -2.99 4.67
CA GLY A 195 12.92 -1.86 3.80
C GLY A 195 14.32 -1.93 3.19
N LEU A 196 15.34 -1.53 3.96
CA LEU A 196 16.70 -1.33 3.43
C LEU A 196 17.34 -2.62 2.93
N LEU A 197 17.31 -3.69 3.73
CA LEU A 197 17.89 -4.97 3.30
C LEU A 197 17.07 -5.62 2.18
N GLY A 198 15.74 -5.46 2.22
CA GLY A 198 14.82 -5.85 1.13
C GLY A 198 15.24 -5.24 -0.20
N ASP A 199 15.39 -3.92 -0.26
CA ASP A 199 15.77 -3.20 -1.47
C ASP A 199 17.17 -3.62 -1.97
N MET A 200 18.14 -3.79 -1.06
CA MET A 200 19.47 -4.27 -1.43
C MET A 200 19.45 -5.68 -2.05
N VAL A 201 18.67 -6.60 -1.49
CA VAL A 201 18.53 -7.97 -2.03
C VAL A 201 17.88 -7.92 -3.40
N VAL A 202 16.84 -7.11 -3.57
CA VAL A 202 16.12 -6.98 -4.84
C VAL A 202 17.02 -6.40 -5.93
N VAL A 203 17.82 -5.38 -5.64
CA VAL A 203 18.80 -4.84 -6.60
C VAL A 203 19.84 -5.89 -6.99
N ARG A 204 20.32 -6.71 -6.04
CA ARG A 204 21.25 -7.80 -6.33
C ARG A 204 20.61 -8.88 -7.21
N LEU A 205 19.37 -9.27 -6.92
CA LEU A 205 18.61 -10.25 -7.70
C LEU A 205 18.31 -9.73 -9.12
N ALA A 206 17.94 -8.45 -9.25
CA ALA A 206 17.70 -7.82 -10.55
C ALA A 206 18.97 -7.77 -11.40
N ARG A 207 20.14 -7.42 -10.81
CA ARG A 207 21.44 -7.47 -11.52
C ARG A 207 21.77 -8.89 -11.99
N LYS A 208 21.46 -9.91 -11.17
CA LYS A 208 21.64 -11.32 -11.55
C LYS A 208 20.64 -11.77 -12.63
N ASN A 209 19.48 -11.13 -12.72
CA ASN A 209 18.44 -11.39 -13.71
C ASN A 209 18.57 -10.47 -14.95
N ASN A 210 19.79 -10.27 -15.45
CA ASN A 210 20.07 -9.43 -16.63
C ASN A 210 19.52 -7.99 -16.53
N GLY A 211 19.38 -7.45 -15.31
CA GLY A 211 18.83 -6.11 -15.08
C GLY A 211 17.31 -6.03 -15.07
N VAL A 212 16.57 -7.14 -15.23
CA VAL A 212 15.11 -7.15 -15.22
C VAL A 212 14.59 -7.27 -13.79
N PHE A 213 13.91 -6.23 -13.33
CA PHE A 213 13.23 -6.19 -12.04
C PHE A 213 11.88 -6.90 -12.11
N GLU A 214 11.63 -7.80 -11.17
CA GLU A 214 10.31 -8.42 -10.95
C GLU A 214 9.87 -8.15 -9.50
N PRO A 215 8.64 -7.65 -9.25
CA PRO A 215 8.16 -7.37 -7.89
C PRO A 215 8.23 -8.60 -6.95
N GLU A 216 8.10 -9.80 -7.49
CA GLU A 216 8.19 -11.07 -6.76
C GLU A 216 9.57 -11.30 -6.12
N MET A 217 10.63 -10.64 -6.60
CA MET A 217 11.96 -10.71 -5.99
C MET A 217 11.97 -10.22 -4.53
N ARG A 218 11.02 -9.38 -4.14
CA ARG A 218 10.87 -8.92 -2.74
C ARG A 218 10.50 -10.06 -1.80
N LEU A 219 9.74 -11.05 -2.28
CA LEU A 219 9.18 -12.11 -1.43
C LEU A 219 10.24 -13.06 -0.87
N TYR A 220 11.42 -13.16 -1.49
CA TYR A 220 12.49 -14.05 -1.02
C TYR A 220 13.01 -13.69 0.38
N ILE A 221 12.90 -12.41 0.77
CA ILE A 221 13.34 -11.97 2.10
C ILE A 221 12.37 -12.41 3.22
N LEU A 222 11.17 -12.89 2.88
CA LEU A 222 10.12 -13.21 3.85
C LEU A 222 10.33 -14.54 4.59
N ILE A 223 11.30 -15.37 4.19
CA ILE A 223 11.54 -16.68 4.81
C ILE A 223 11.82 -16.53 6.31
N LEU A 224 12.76 -15.64 6.68
CA LEU A 224 13.12 -15.42 8.08
C LEU A 224 11.98 -14.76 8.88
N PRO A 225 11.37 -13.65 8.43
CA PRO A 225 10.19 -13.06 9.05
C PRO A 225 9.04 -14.04 9.27
N ALA A 226 8.71 -14.89 8.28
CA ALA A 226 7.59 -15.83 8.35
C ALA A 226 7.75 -16.84 9.48
N ILE A 227 8.97 -17.35 9.69
CA ILE A 227 9.27 -18.27 10.80
C ILE A 227 9.24 -17.52 12.13
N LEU A 228 9.83 -16.32 12.19
CA LEU A 228 9.92 -15.54 13.43
C LEU A 228 8.57 -15.05 13.95
N VAL A 229 7.60 -14.76 13.06
CA VAL A 229 6.23 -14.42 13.49
C VAL A 229 5.64 -15.51 14.38
N GLY A 230 5.60 -16.76 13.91
CA GLY A 230 5.01 -17.83 14.70
C GLY A 230 5.88 -18.28 15.85
N ALA A 231 7.20 -18.37 15.64
CA ALA A 231 8.13 -18.73 16.71
C ALA A 231 8.06 -17.73 17.87
N GLY A 232 7.96 -16.43 17.58
CA GLY A 232 7.79 -15.38 18.59
C GLY A 232 6.52 -15.54 19.42
N LEU A 233 5.38 -15.86 18.77
CA LEU A 233 4.13 -16.18 19.46
C LEU A 233 4.29 -17.41 20.37
N MET A 234 4.91 -18.49 19.88
CA MET A 234 5.13 -19.70 20.67
C MET A 234 6.00 -19.41 21.90
N VAL A 235 7.11 -18.69 21.73
CA VAL A 235 8.00 -18.30 22.83
C VAL A 235 7.26 -17.45 23.85
N PHE A 236 6.48 -16.46 23.40
CA PHE A 236 5.66 -15.62 24.29
C PHE A 236 4.70 -16.47 25.13
N GLY A 237 3.90 -17.32 24.49
CA GLY A 237 2.87 -18.10 25.18
C GLY A 237 3.43 -19.16 26.12
N VAL A 238 4.52 -19.85 25.74
CA VAL A 238 5.18 -20.84 26.60
C VAL A 238 5.85 -20.17 27.80
N ALA A 239 6.58 -19.08 27.57
CA ALA A 239 7.29 -18.38 28.64
C ALA A 239 6.32 -17.75 29.64
N ALA A 240 5.23 -17.14 29.14
CA ALA A 240 4.19 -16.55 29.97
C ALA A 240 3.42 -17.61 30.77
N HIS A 241 3.16 -18.79 30.20
CA HIS A 241 2.45 -19.87 30.90
C HIS A 241 3.28 -20.48 32.03
N ARG A 242 4.59 -20.62 31.81
CA ARG A 242 5.53 -21.14 32.82
C ARG A 242 5.90 -20.13 33.90
N GLY A 243 5.42 -18.88 33.81
CA GLY A 243 5.76 -17.84 34.77
C GLY A 243 7.25 -17.47 34.76
N LEU A 244 7.94 -17.62 33.63
CA LEU A 244 9.36 -17.26 33.52
C LEU A 244 9.56 -15.75 33.68
N HIS A 245 10.79 -15.30 33.96
CA HIS A 245 11.09 -13.87 34.04
C HIS A 245 10.54 -13.11 32.82
N TRP A 246 9.93 -11.94 33.03
CA TRP A 246 9.19 -11.16 32.02
C TRP A 246 9.99 -10.86 30.73
N ILE A 247 11.32 -10.93 30.81
CA ILE A 247 12.20 -10.79 29.65
C ILE A 247 11.97 -11.86 28.58
N TYR A 248 11.67 -13.11 28.96
CA TYR A 248 11.50 -14.19 27.99
C TYR A 248 10.23 -14.01 27.13
N PRO A 249 9.05 -13.72 27.71
CA PRO A 249 7.90 -13.30 26.91
C PRO A 249 8.20 -12.07 26.06
N SER A 250 8.91 -11.06 26.61
CA SER A 250 9.26 -9.84 25.87
C SER A 250 10.11 -10.13 24.62
N ILE A 251 11.08 -11.05 24.71
CA ILE A 251 11.87 -11.51 23.55
C ILE A 251 10.98 -12.20 22.52
N GLY A 252 10.06 -13.07 22.94
CA GLY A 252 9.10 -13.70 22.02
C GLY A 252 8.22 -12.67 21.30
N ALA A 253 7.75 -11.66 22.03
CA ALA A 253 6.97 -10.57 21.47
C ALA A 253 7.80 -9.70 20.50
N ALA A 254 9.09 -9.48 20.79
CA ALA A 254 10.02 -8.79 19.89
C ALA A 254 10.27 -9.58 18.60
N MET A 255 10.45 -10.90 18.68
CA MET A 255 10.59 -11.78 17.50
C MET A 255 9.34 -11.73 16.61
N PHE A 256 8.17 -11.80 17.22
CA PHE A 256 6.89 -11.68 16.51
C PHE A 256 6.80 -10.32 15.80
N SER A 257 7.11 -9.23 16.50
CA SER A 257 7.06 -7.89 15.93
C SER A 257 8.10 -7.62 14.85
N PHE A 258 9.29 -8.23 14.92
CA PHE A 258 10.25 -8.23 13.82
C PHE A 258 9.61 -8.80 12.55
N GLY A 259 9.01 -9.98 12.66
CA GLY A 259 8.36 -10.62 11.53
C GLY A 259 7.18 -9.82 10.99
N MET A 260 6.36 -9.23 11.87
CA MET A 260 5.25 -8.35 11.49
C MET A 260 5.72 -7.14 10.68
N GLY A 261 6.74 -6.42 11.17
CA GLY A 261 7.24 -5.21 10.50
C GLY A 261 7.72 -5.54 9.09
N SER A 262 8.58 -6.57 8.95
CA SER A 262 9.12 -6.97 7.65
C SER A 262 8.05 -7.49 6.69
N ILE A 263 7.13 -8.34 7.16
CA ILE A 263 6.06 -8.91 6.30
C ILE A 263 5.13 -7.82 5.79
N MET A 264 4.72 -6.88 6.65
CA MET A 264 3.85 -5.77 6.25
C MET A 264 4.52 -4.87 5.22
N ASP A 265 5.78 -4.49 5.44
CA ASP A 265 6.51 -3.59 4.54
C ASP A 265 6.69 -4.24 3.15
N VAL A 266 7.05 -5.53 3.10
CA VAL A 266 7.18 -6.27 1.84
C VAL A 266 5.83 -6.47 1.16
N ALA A 267 4.77 -6.80 1.91
CA ALA A 267 3.43 -6.97 1.35
C ALA A 267 2.91 -5.68 0.69
N CYS A 268 3.10 -4.54 1.35
CA CYS A 268 2.73 -3.24 0.82
C CYS A 268 3.55 -2.86 -0.42
N THR A 269 4.88 -3.04 -0.37
CA THR A 269 5.77 -2.67 -1.49
C THR A 269 5.54 -3.53 -2.72
N VAL A 270 5.23 -4.82 -2.57
CA VAL A 270 4.87 -5.68 -3.73
C VAL A 270 3.60 -5.17 -4.42
N VAL A 271 2.59 -4.72 -3.67
CA VAL A 271 1.36 -4.18 -4.26
C VAL A 271 1.62 -2.84 -4.96
N ILE A 272 2.40 -1.96 -4.34
CA ILE A 272 2.81 -0.67 -4.92
C ILE A 272 3.56 -0.89 -6.23
N ASP A 273 4.52 -1.80 -6.26
CA ASP A 273 5.34 -2.07 -7.44
C ASP A 273 4.56 -2.79 -8.56
N THR A 274 3.50 -3.53 -8.20
CA THR A 274 2.71 -4.29 -9.18
C THR A 274 1.55 -3.48 -9.77
N TYR A 275 0.86 -2.67 -8.97
CA TYR A 275 -0.39 -2.00 -9.35
C TYR A 275 -0.35 -0.48 -9.15
N GLN A 276 0.73 0.16 -9.58
CA GLN A 276 1.01 1.60 -9.38
C GLN A 276 -0.21 2.51 -9.57
N SER A 277 -0.93 2.40 -10.70
CA SER A 277 -2.07 3.28 -11.02
C SER A 277 -3.31 3.06 -10.15
N ALA A 278 -3.39 1.95 -9.42
CA ALA A 278 -4.56 1.58 -8.63
C ALA A 278 -4.21 1.07 -7.22
N THR A 279 -3.09 1.58 -6.72
CA THR A 279 -2.51 1.27 -5.41
C THR A 279 -3.45 1.69 -4.27
N ALA A 280 -4.10 2.84 -4.41
CA ALA A 280 -5.01 3.35 -3.39
C ALA A 280 -6.22 2.43 -3.20
N GLU A 281 -6.83 2.00 -4.30
CA GLU A 281 -7.98 1.10 -4.32
C GLU A 281 -7.60 -0.29 -3.79
N ALA A 282 -6.41 -0.78 -4.12
CA ALA A 282 -5.87 -2.02 -3.53
C ALA A 282 -5.69 -1.91 -2.02
N PHE A 283 -5.14 -0.81 -1.50
CA PHE A 283 -4.96 -0.61 -0.06
C PHE A 283 -6.28 -0.49 0.69
N VAL A 284 -7.30 0.13 0.11
CA VAL A 284 -8.65 0.16 0.70
C VAL A 284 -9.16 -1.27 0.92
N PHE A 285 -9.02 -2.15 -0.07
CA PHE A 285 -9.41 -3.55 0.05
C PHE A 285 -8.57 -4.31 1.09
N ILE A 286 -7.25 -4.13 1.09
CA ILE A 286 -6.34 -4.73 2.08
C ILE A 286 -6.75 -4.35 3.52
N ILE A 287 -7.06 -3.07 3.75
CA ILE A 287 -7.50 -2.56 5.06
C ILE A 287 -8.89 -3.10 5.42
N PHE A 288 -9.79 -3.23 4.45
CA PHE A 288 -11.11 -3.82 4.68
C PHE A 288 -10.99 -5.27 5.21
N ILE A 289 -10.19 -6.11 4.55
CA ILE A 289 -9.96 -7.50 5.00
C ILE A 289 -9.27 -7.55 6.36
N ARG A 290 -8.26 -6.70 6.58
CA ARG A 290 -7.59 -6.55 7.88
C ARG A 290 -8.61 -6.27 9.00
N ASN A 291 -9.49 -5.29 8.80
CA ASN A 291 -10.46 -4.90 9.82
C ASN A 291 -11.51 -5.99 10.06
N ALA A 292 -11.98 -6.66 9.01
CA ALA A 292 -12.91 -7.78 9.12
C ALA A 292 -12.34 -8.91 10.00
N ALA A 293 -11.06 -9.27 9.80
CA ALA A 293 -10.38 -10.27 10.63
C ALA A 293 -10.23 -9.81 12.10
N CYS A 294 -9.94 -8.53 12.33
CA CYS A 294 -9.75 -7.98 13.67
C CYS A 294 -11.04 -7.89 14.50
N ILE A 295 -12.22 -7.85 13.87
CA ILE A 295 -13.50 -7.78 14.61
C ILE A 295 -13.80 -9.12 15.30
N GLY A 296 -13.61 -10.25 14.61
CA GLY A 296 -14.06 -11.56 15.12
C GLY A 296 -13.14 -12.17 16.18
N ILE A 297 -11.82 -12.07 15.99
CA ILE A 297 -10.85 -12.81 16.80
C ILE A 297 -10.84 -12.40 18.29
N PRO A 298 -10.92 -11.12 18.69
CA PRO A 298 -10.87 -10.72 20.09
C PRO A 298 -11.94 -11.36 20.98
N PHE A 299 -13.14 -11.59 20.44
CA PHE A 299 -14.25 -12.23 21.16
C PHE A 299 -13.94 -13.69 21.52
N GLY A 300 -13.13 -14.37 20.71
CA GLY A 300 -12.73 -15.76 20.92
C GLY A 300 -11.52 -15.95 21.84
N ILE A 301 -10.71 -14.91 22.09
CA ILE A 301 -9.45 -15.02 22.84
C ILE A 301 -9.70 -15.52 24.27
N VAL A 302 -10.57 -14.85 25.03
CA VAL A 302 -10.77 -15.20 26.44
C VAL A 302 -11.38 -16.59 26.62
N PRO A 303 -12.44 -16.99 25.89
CA PRO A 303 -12.96 -18.36 25.95
C PRO A 303 -11.94 -19.43 25.51
N TRP A 304 -11.15 -19.15 24.48
CA TRP A 304 -10.12 -20.08 24.00
C TRP A 304 -8.99 -20.27 25.02
N MET A 305 -8.54 -19.16 25.64
CA MET A 305 -7.55 -19.20 26.71
C MET A 305 -8.03 -20.03 27.91
N LYS A 306 -9.30 -19.88 28.30
CA LYS A 306 -9.90 -20.63 29.43
C LYS A 306 -10.04 -22.13 29.15
N SER A 307 -10.32 -22.52 27.91
CA SER A 307 -10.58 -23.93 27.54
C SER A 307 -9.31 -24.71 27.18
N ALA A 308 -8.43 -24.14 26.36
CA ALA A 308 -7.22 -24.82 25.87
C ALA A 308 -5.97 -24.54 26.72
N GLY A 309 -5.98 -23.47 27.51
CA GLY A 309 -4.81 -22.98 28.22
C GLY A 309 -3.85 -22.19 27.32
N LEU A 310 -2.99 -21.41 27.96
CA LEU A 310 -2.16 -20.40 27.28
C LEU A 310 -1.15 -21.01 26.29
N THR A 311 -0.45 -22.08 26.66
CA THR A 311 0.55 -22.70 25.79
C THR A 311 -0.07 -23.25 24.50
N LYS A 312 -1.13 -24.05 24.59
CA LYS A 312 -1.76 -24.67 23.40
C LYS A 312 -2.32 -23.60 22.46
N MET A 313 -2.92 -22.56 23.03
CA MET A 313 -3.48 -21.43 22.29
C MET A 313 -2.39 -20.71 21.46
N PHE A 314 -1.24 -20.37 22.06
CA PHE A 314 -0.15 -19.70 21.34
C PHE A 314 0.63 -20.62 20.40
N VAL A 315 0.73 -21.91 20.70
CA VAL A 315 1.33 -22.88 19.77
C VAL A 315 0.46 -23.02 18.52
N ALA A 316 -0.85 -23.22 18.69
CA ALA A 316 -1.79 -23.26 17.57
C ALA A 316 -1.78 -21.94 16.78
N GLY A 317 -1.85 -20.79 17.47
CA GLY A 317 -1.75 -19.47 16.86
C GLY A 317 -0.46 -19.25 16.09
N GLY A 318 0.69 -19.66 16.65
CA GLY A 318 1.99 -19.56 15.98
C GLY A 318 2.07 -20.43 14.71
N CYS A 319 1.52 -21.64 14.74
CA CYS A 319 1.44 -22.51 13.56
C CYS A 319 0.57 -21.89 12.46
N VAL A 320 -0.59 -21.33 12.82
CA VAL A 320 -1.47 -20.62 11.88
C VAL A 320 -0.77 -19.38 11.31
N ALA A 321 -0.08 -18.61 12.15
CA ALA A 321 0.63 -17.42 11.72
C ALA A 321 1.76 -17.74 10.74
N ILE A 322 2.50 -18.84 10.95
CA ILE A 322 3.52 -19.34 10.00
C ILE A 322 2.84 -19.82 8.72
N ALA A 323 1.80 -20.64 8.81
CA ALA A 323 1.12 -21.18 7.64
C ALA A 323 0.57 -20.06 6.72
N LEU A 324 -0.05 -19.04 7.32
CA LEU A 324 -0.51 -17.86 6.59
C LEU A 324 0.68 -17.05 6.05
N SER A 325 1.76 -16.88 6.81
CA SER A 325 2.95 -16.17 6.32
C SER A 325 3.59 -16.87 5.12
N LEU A 326 3.61 -18.21 5.09
CA LEU A 326 4.18 -19.01 4.00
C LEU A 326 3.37 -18.94 2.67
N LEU A 327 2.23 -18.25 2.65
CA LEU A 327 1.48 -17.98 1.41
C LEU A 327 2.28 -17.15 0.39
N PHE A 328 3.44 -16.59 0.76
CA PHE A 328 4.35 -15.99 -0.22
C PHE A 328 4.98 -17.02 -1.16
N ILE A 329 5.11 -18.29 -0.74
CA ILE A 329 5.77 -19.35 -1.55
C ILE A 329 5.02 -19.59 -2.88
N PRO A 330 3.69 -19.82 -2.88
CA PRO A 330 2.93 -19.86 -4.12
C PRO A 330 3.09 -18.61 -4.98
N LEU A 331 3.18 -17.44 -4.36
CA LEU A 331 3.32 -16.17 -5.09
C LEU A 331 4.72 -16.03 -5.72
N ILE A 332 5.78 -16.58 -5.11
CA ILE A 332 7.10 -16.66 -5.75
C ILE A 332 7.05 -17.54 -7.02
N VAL A 333 6.39 -18.70 -6.95
CA VAL A 333 6.39 -19.68 -8.05
C VAL A 333 5.45 -19.27 -9.19
N TRP A 334 4.24 -18.79 -8.85
CA TRP A 334 3.19 -18.50 -9.83
C TRP A 334 2.88 -17.01 -10.01
N GLY A 335 3.45 -16.11 -9.20
CA GLY A 335 3.13 -14.68 -9.21
C GLY A 335 3.34 -14.02 -10.57
N ARG A 336 4.46 -14.31 -11.23
CA ARG A 336 4.73 -13.81 -12.58
C ARG A 336 3.67 -14.27 -13.59
N ARG A 337 3.28 -15.55 -13.55
CA ARG A 337 2.26 -16.11 -14.45
C ARG A 337 0.90 -15.49 -14.19
N ALA A 338 0.52 -15.33 -12.92
CA ALA A 338 -0.72 -14.66 -12.53
C ALA A 338 -0.76 -13.21 -13.02
N ARG A 339 0.32 -12.45 -12.85
CA ARG A 339 0.41 -11.06 -13.30
C ARG A 339 0.22 -10.93 -14.82
N VAL A 340 0.85 -11.81 -15.60
CA VAL A 340 0.67 -11.83 -17.05
C VAL A 340 -0.77 -12.21 -17.44
N ALA A 341 -1.35 -13.21 -16.75
CA ALA A 341 -2.72 -13.64 -17.03
C ALA A 341 -3.77 -12.55 -16.72
N PHE A 342 -3.58 -11.77 -15.65
CA PHE A 342 -4.51 -10.71 -15.25
C PHE A 342 -4.18 -9.32 -15.84
N GLY A 343 -3.12 -9.20 -16.65
CA GLY A 343 -2.71 -7.95 -17.30
C GLY A 343 -3.83 -7.26 -18.09
N PRO A 344 -4.55 -7.95 -19.00
CA PRO A 344 -5.64 -7.33 -19.77
C PRO A 344 -6.80 -6.81 -18.90
N PHE A 345 -7.07 -7.51 -17.79
CA PHE A 345 -8.10 -7.08 -16.84
C PHE A 345 -7.66 -5.84 -16.06
N TYR A 346 -6.38 -5.77 -15.68
CA TYR A 346 -5.81 -4.58 -15.06
C TYR A 346 -5.86 -3.36 -15.98
N GLU A 347 -5.44 -3.51 -17.24
CA GLU A 347 -5.51 -2.43 -18.23
C GLU A 347 -6.95 -1.92 -18.40
N LYS A 348 -7.93 -2.84 -18.48
CA LYS A 348 -9.35 -2.48 -18.55
C LYS A 348 -9.80 -1.70 -17.31
N LEU A 349 -9.38 -2.11 -16.11
CA LEU A 349 -9.69 -1.40 -14.87
C LEU A 349 -9.07 -0.01 -14.82
N VAL A 350 -7.82 0.13 -15.26
CA VAL A 350 -7.12 1.42 -15.31
C VAL A 350 -7.83 2.37 -16.28
N VAL A 351 -8.23 1.89 -17.46
CA VAL A 351 -9.02 2.67 -18.42
C VAL A 351 -10.40 3.05 -17.83
N GLU A 352 -11.10 2.11 -17.19
CA GLU A 352 -12.41 2.36 -16.57
C GLU A 352 -12.36 3.39 -15.43
N ASN A 353 -11.22 3.46 -14.73
CA ASN A 353 -10.95 4.40 -13.63
C ASN A 353 -10.28 5.71 -14.09
N GLY A 354 -10.18 5.95 -15.41
CA GLY A 354 -9.65 7.22 -15.95
C GLY A 354 -8.13 7.35 -15.89
N GLY A 355 -7.38 6.24 -15.93
CA GLY A 355 -5.94 6.17 -15.67
C GLY A 355 -4.99 6.89 -16.64
N PHE A 356 -5.47 7.54 -17.71
CA PHE A 356 -4.65 8.46 -18.50
C PHE A 356 -4.62 9.84 -17.83
N GLY A 357 -3.86 9.97 -16.74
CA GLY A 357 -3.66 11.27 -16.08
C GLY A 357 -3.09 11.24 -14.66
N ARG A 358 -2.72 10.09 -14.11
CA ARG A 358 -2.07 9.95 -12.79
C ARG A 358 -0.61 9.48 -12.92
N ALA A 359 0.17 10.12 -13.78
CA ALA A 359 1.62 9.93 -13.87
C ALA A 359 2.33 11.24 -13.53
#